data_AF-A0A2E2APL2-F1
#
_entry.id   AF-A0A2E2APL2-F1
#
_cell.length_a   1.000
_cell.length_b   1.000
_cell.length_c   1.000
_cell.angle_alpha   90.00
_cell.angle_beta   90.00
_cell.angle_gamma   90.00
#
_symmetry.space_group_name_H-M   'P 1'
#
loop_
_entity.id
_entity.type
_entity.pdbx_description
1 polymer ?
#
loop_
_entity_poly.entity_id
_entity_poly.type
_entity_poly.pdbx_seq_one_letter_code
_entity_poly.pdbx_strand_id
1 'polypeptide(L)'
;MNKIHRIVVFVILVLLATTVSSNGQIQSPSEARLAQILKRFPQADINKDGKLTAKEFEAARKQFRQSAQGKARPAAAPKTTPAVDPGWEKDKFPPHAVSLKTPEEIMAIYKRGAAGRTYAEAADAMYFPKPADGIMRIVGTGHSFTAPGYRTLPAITRAAGFEQPLSLHNGGGRTGSVRYKWEQENGIFEFDGKPLPKLLAAISNAEWEAMIWGPYGGDRAKFYTSWIDFCEQYNPGMKYFLIDTWPAPGQVRMAFNLKANPESETFFTEAIYDKLSVHANARFADLVKTLRETTNEIYIIPTHAAMTEAAKRFVRGELPGVEGLYKVIGGKERSLWADQIGHLGPGFDRLEGYVFYATLYGKSPELISAPIKFNKTPEFLTAELDNIFREIAWKSVVEHPLSGVTDKNKNGIGDHLE
;
A
#
# COMPACT_ATOMS: atom_id res chain seq x y z
N MET A 1 -21.67 -18.51 -18.66
CA MET A 1 -20.92 -18.14 -17.43
C MET A 1 -20.30 -19.41 -16.83
N ASN A 2 -18.97 -19.45 -16.64
CA ASN A 2 -18.32 -20.63 -16.07
C ASN A 2 -18.71 -20.83 -14.58
N LYS A 3 -18.55 -22.05 -14.06
CA LYS A 3 -18.96 -22.45 -12.71
C LYS A 3 -18.31 -21.61 -11.60
N ILE A 4 -17.08 -21.13 -11.83
CA ILE A 4 -16.32 -20.28 -10.90
C ILE A 4 -16.89 -18.85 -10.86
N HIS A 5 -17.24 -18.30 -12.02
CA HIS A 5 -17.86 -16.98 -12.14
C HIS A 5 -19.24 -16.95 -11.47
N ARG A 6 -20.02 -18.04 -11.56
CA ARG A 6 -21.28 -18.20 -10.82
C ARG A 6 -21.08 -18.18 -9.30
N ILE A 7 -20.03 -18.84 -8.78
CA ILE A 7 -19.73 -18.90 -7.34
C ILE A 7 -19.29 -17.53 -6.81
N VAL A 8 -18.42 -16.82 -7.53
CA VAL A 8 -17.91 -15.50 -7.13
C VAL A 8 -19.04 -14.46 -7.10
N VAL A 9 -19.91 -14.46 -8.12
CA VAL A 9 -21.06 -13.53 -8.17
C VAL A 9 -22.08 -13.83 -7.08
N PHE A 10 -22.27 -15.11 -6.70
CA PHE A 10 -23.14 -15.47 -5.56
C PHE A 10 -22.60 -14.95 -4.23
N VAL A 11 -21.30 -15.13 -3.97
CA VAL A 11 -20.66 -14.67 -2.72
C VAL A 11 -20.69 -13.15 -2.58
N ILE A 12 -20.47 -12.41 -3.68
CA ILE A 12 -20.58 -10.94 -3.70
C ILE A 12 -22.01 -10.46 -3.39
N LEU A 13 -23.02 -11.13 -3.95
CA LEU A 13 -24.43 -10.80 -3.68
C LEU A 13 -24.86 -11.15 -2.25
N VAL A 14 -24.34 -12.23 -1.67
CA VAL A 14 -24.58 -12.59 -0.26
C VAL A 14 -23.95 -11.56 0.69
N LEU A 15 -22.78 -11.02 0.37
CA LEU A 15 -22.12 -9.95 1.14
C LEU A 15 -22.87 -8.61 1.04
N LEU A 16 -23.47 -8.31 -0.11
CA LEU A 16 -24.32 -7.12 -0.32
C LEU A 16 -25.71 -7.26 0.32
N ALA A 17 -26.19 -8.50 0.52
CA ALA A 17 -27.52 -8.79 1.05
C ALA A 17 -27.64 -8.60 2.58
N THR A 18 -26.53 -8.67 3.32
CA THR A 18 -26.51 -8.54 4.79
C THR A 18 -26.24 -7.10 5.21
N THR A 19 -27.21 -6.46 5.86
CA THR A 19 -26.99 -5.24 6.65
C THR A 19 -26.49 -5.63 8.04
N VAL A 20 -25.40 -4.99 8.47
CA VAL A 20 -24.90 -5.11 9.85
C VAL A 20 -25.61 -4.04 10.66
N SER A 21 -26.47 -4.43 11.60
CA SER A 21 -27.07 -3.48 12.54
C SER A 21 -26.01 -2.98 13.52
N SER A 22 -26.26 -1.86 14.19
CA SER A 22 -25.33 -1.19 15.12
C SER A 22 -24.79 -2.07 16.25
N ASN A 23 -25.41 -3.22 16.52
CA ASN A 23 -24.98 -4.20 17.53
C ASN A 23 -24.23 -5.42 16.96
N GLY A 24 -23.78 -5.38 15.70
CA GLY A 24 -22.98 -6.45 15.09
C GLY A 24 -23.74 -7.73 14.75
N GLN A 25 -25.06 -7.79 14.97
CA GLN A 25 -25.90 -8.90 14.52
C GLN A 25 -26.26 -8.74 13.03
N ILE A 26 -26.14 -9.85 12.29
CA ILE A 26 -26.51 -9.94 10.88
C ILE A 26 -28.04 -10.09 10.80
N GLN A 27 -28.73 -9.12 10.22
CA GLN A 27 -30.16 -9.26 9.92
C GLN A 27 -30.38 -10.17 8.71
N SER A 28 -31.40 -11.04 8.80
CA SER A 28 -31.87 -11.85 7.67
C SER A 28 -32.27 -10.95 6.48
N PRO A 29 -31.95 -11.33 5.23
CA PRO A 29 -32.30 -10.52 4.06
C PRO A 29 -33.82 -10.35 3.93
N SER A 30 -34.26 -9.19 3.44
CA SER A 30 -35.69 -8.96 3.15
C SER A 30 -36.20 -9.85 2.01
N GLU A 31 -37.50 -10.14 1.98
CA GLU A 31 -38.13 -10.99 0.97
C GLU A 31 -37.86 -10.50 -0.47
N ALA A 32 -37.86 -9.18 -0.68
CA ALA A 32 -37.54 -8.57 -1.97
C ALA A 32 -36.10 -8.88 -2.44
N ARG A 33 -35.14 -8.95 -1.50
CA ARG A 33 -33.75 -9.34 -1.79
C ARG A 33 -33.65 -10.84 -2.06
N LEU A 34 -34.37 -11.67 -1.31
CA LEU A 34 -34.41 -13.12 -1.53
C LEU A 34 -34.97 -13.46 -2.92
N ALA A 35 -36.00 -12.76 -3.39
CA ALA A 35 -36.54 -12.92 -4.74
C ALA A 35 -35.54 -12.54 -5.85
N GLN A 36 -34.76 -11.46 -5.66
CA GLN A 36 -33.70 -11.09 -6.62
C GLN A 36 -32.57 -12.13 -6.68
N ILE A 37 -32.22 -12.73 -5.54
CA ILE A 37 -31.20 -13.77 -5.45
C ILE A 37 -31.69 -15.04 -6.15
N LEU A 38 -32.95 -15.44 -5.93
CA LEU A 38 -33.55 -16.60 -6.58
C LEU A 38 -33.55 -16.49 -8.10
N LYS A 39 -33.86 -15.30 -8.66
CA LYS A 39 -33.84 -15.06 -10.11
C LYS A 39 -32.46 -15.28 -10.74
N ARG A 40 -31.39 -15.02 -9.98
CA ARG A 40 -30.00 -15.19 -10.45
C ARG A 40 -29.42 -16.57 -10.13
N PHE A 41 -29.95 -17.23 -9.10
CA PHE A 41 -29.47 -18.52 -8.63
C PHE A 41 -30.64 -19.45 -8.30
N PRO A 42 -31.34 -19.97 -9.32
CA PRO A 42 -32.50 -20.85 -9.13
C PRO A 42 -32.18 -22.11 -8.32
N GLN A 43 -30.92 -22.56 -8.34
CA GLN A 43 -30.47 -23.73 -7.59
C GLN A 43 -30.40 -23.54 -6.07
N ALA A 44 -30.60 -22.32 -5.57
CA ALA A 44 -30.65 -22.05 -4.13
C ALA A 44 -32.02 -22.40 -3.51
N ASP A 45 -33.05 -22.49 -4.34
CA ASP A 45 -34.36 -23.03 -3.98
C ASP A 45 -34.27 -24.57 -4.03
N ILE A 46 -34.06 -25.15 -2.85
CA ILE A 46 -33.74 -26.58 -2.70
C ILE A 46 -35.00 -27.41 -2.82
N ASN A 47 -36.12 -26.92 -2.26
CA ASN A 47 -37.40 -27.61 -2.30
C ASN A 47 -38.17 -27.37 -3.62
N LYS A 48 -37.69 -26.45 -4.47
CA LYS A 48 -38.23 -26.06 -5.79
C LYS A 48 -39.65 -25.47 -5.71
N ASP A 49 -39.98 -24.81 -4.61
CA ASP A 49 -41.29 -24.20 -4.41
C ASP A 49 -41.44 -22.81 -5.05
N GLY A 50 -40.36 -22.30 -5.67
CA GLY A 50 -40.34 -21.01 -6.35
C GLY A 50 -40.10 -19.83 -5.42
N LYS A 51 -39.77 -20.06 -4.14
CA LYS A 51 -39.44 -19.03 -3.15
C LYS A 51 -38.17 -19.41 -2.40
N LEU A 52 -37.30 -18.42 -2.14
CA LEU A 52 -36.09 -18.66 -1.37
C LEU A 52 -36.33 -18.29 0.09
N THR A 53 -36.44 -19.28 0.97
CA THR A 53 -36.61 -19.03 2.40
C THR A 53 -35.28 -18.62 3.06
N ALA A 54 -35.35 -17.99 4.24
CA ALA A 54 -34.14 -17.63 5.00
C ALA A 54 -33.28 -18.88 5.35
N LYS A 55 -33.92 -20.02 5.61
CA LYS A 55 -33.22 -21.29 5.89
C LYS A 55 -32.51 -21.84 4.65
N GLU A 56 -33.13 -21.77 3.49
CA GLU A 56 -32.50 -22.20 2.23
C GLU A 56 -31.37 -21.26 1.81
N PHE A 57 -31.54 -19.96 2.06
CA PHE A 57 -30.49 -18.98 1.87
C PHE A 57 -29.27 -19.26 2.76
N GLU A 58 -29.47 -19.58 4.03
CA GLU A 58 -28.38 -19.98 4.94
C GLU A 58 -27.72 -21.30 4.54
N ALA A 59 -28.53 -22.29 4.16
CA ALA A 59 -28.03 -23.60 3.70
C ALA A 59 -27.18 -23.44 2.43
N ALA A 60 -27.67 -22.69 1.45
CA ALA A 60 -26.92 -22.35 0.25
C ALA A 60 -25.63 -21.60 0.63
N ARG A 61 -25.70 -20.56 1.47
CA ARG A 61 -24.52 -19.81 1.95
C ARG A 61 -23.48 -20.73 2.59
N LYS A 62 -23.90 -21.69 3.42
CA LYS A 62 -23.01 -22.65 4.08
C LYS A 62 -22.37 -23.60 3.07
N GLN A 63 -23.14 -24.10 2.11
CA GLN A 63 -22.64 -24.97 1.04
C GLN A 63 -21.66 -24.23 0.10
N PHE A 64 -21.90 -22.95 -0.20
CA PHE A 64 -20.98 -22.11 -0.98
C PHE A 64 -19.73 -21.72 -0.19
N ARG A 65 -19.82 -21.54 1.14
CA ARG A 65 -18.64 -21.37 2.01
C ARG A 65 -17.83 -22.64 2.14
N GLN A 66 -18.47 -23.80 2.29
CA GLN A 66 -17.80 -25.09 2.38
C GLN A 66 -17.16 -25.50 1.05
N SER A 67 -17.73 -25.13 -0.10
CA SER A 67 -17.08 -25.34 -1.41
C SER A 67 -15.94 -24.35 -1.68
N ALA A 68 -15.91 -23.20 -1.01
CA ALA A 68 -14.76 -22.29 -1.00
C ALA A 68 -13.66 -22.73 -0.02
N GLN A 69 -14.01 -23.36 1.12
CA GLN A 69 -13.05 -23.90 2.10
C GLN A 69 -12.54 -25.31 1.74
N GLY A 70 -13.35 -26.15 1.11
CA GLY A 70 -13.01 -27.50 0.65
C GLY A 70 -12.15 -27.54 -0.61
N LYS A 71 -11.81 -26.38 -1.16
CA LYS A 71 -10.71 -26.18 -2.09
C LYS A 71 -9.73 -25.17 -1.49
N ALA A 72 -9.19 -25.49 -0.33
CA ALA A 72 -7.83 -25.10 -0.02
C ALA A 72 -6.97 -25.57 -1.20
N ARG A 73 -6.74 -24.67 -2.17
CA ARG A 73 -5.66 -24.86 -3.12
C ARG A 73 -4.44 -25.19 -2.26
N PRO A 74 -3.69 -26.27 -2.54
CA PRO A 74 -2.35 -26.38 -1.96
C PRO A 74 -1.69 -25.02 -2.17
N ALA A 75 -1.04 -24.50 -1.13
CA ALA A 75 -0.33 -23.23 -1.15
C ALA A 75 0.27 -23.10 -2.53
N ALA A 76 -0.22 -22.12 -3.31
CA ALA A 76 0.18 -22.01 -4.70
C ALA A 76 1.71 -22.00 -4.67
N ALA A 77 2.33 -23.03 -5.25
CA ALA A 77 3.76 -23.03 -5.52
C ALA A 77 4.09 -21.64 -6.07
N PRO A 78 5.19 -21.00 -5.63
CA PRO A 78 5.45 -19.59 -5.87
C PRO A 78 5.15 -19.31 -7.33
N LYS A 79 4.06 -18.57 -7.59
CA LYS A 79 3.77 -18.14 -8.95
C LYS A 79 4.98 -17.34 -9.33
N THR A 80 5.79 -17.90 -10.22
CA THR A 80 6.92 -17.24 -10.85
C THR A 80 6.47 -15.82 -11.14
N THR A 81 7.14 -14.83 -10.55
CA THR A 81 6.96 -13.43 -10.93
C THR A 81 6.94 -13.40 -12.46
N PRO A 82 5.85 -12.96 -13.11
CA PRO A 82 5.80 -12.99 -14.57
C PRO A 82 7.04 -12.28 -15.09
N ALA A 83 7.74 -12.96 -16.00
CA ALA A 83 9.04 -12.51 -16.49
C ALA A 83 8.94 -11.03 -16.89
N VAL A 84 9.98 -10.27 -16.56
CA VAL A 84 10.12 -8.90 -17.05
C VAL A 84 10.08 -8.97 -18.57
N ASP A 85 9.26 -8.12 -19.20
CA ASP A 85 9.16 -8.10 -20.66
C ASP A 85 10.55 -7.80 -21.27
N PRO A 86 11.03 -8.55 -22.27
CA PRO A 86 12.33 -8.30 -22.90
C PRO A 86 12.47 -6.90 -23.50
N GLY A 87 11.37 -6.20 -23.75
CA GLY A 87 11.39 -4.80 -24.15
C GLY A 87 12.06 -3.86 -23.15
N TRP A 88 12.15 -4.24 -21.87
CA TRP A 88 12.97 -3.52 -20.88
C TRP A 88 14.47 -3.60 -21.15
N GLU A 89 14.95 -4.57 -21.94
CA GLU A 89 16.37 -4.67 -22.32
C GLU A 89 16.69 -3.84 -23.57
N LYS A 90 15.69 -3.28 -24.24
CA LYS A 90 15.90 -2.40 -25.40
C LYS A 90 16.31 -1.00 -24.96
N ASP A 91 17.06 -0.32 -25.82
CA ASP A 91 17.46 1.07 -25.63
C ASP A 91 16.28 2.05 -25.68
N LYS A 92 15.23 1.68 -26.43
CA LYS A 92 14.02 2.52 -26.61
C LYS A 92 12.76 1.70 -26.38
N PHE A 93 11.79 2.33 -25.73
CA PHE A 93 10.42 1.84 -25.66
C PHE A 93 9.73 1.92 -27.03
N PRO A 94 8.62 1.17 -27.24
CA PRO A 94 7.83 1.27 -28.46
C PRO A 94 7.49 2.73 -28.84
N PRO A 95 7.50 3.12 -30.12
CA PRO A 95 7.25 4.51 -30.52
C PRO A 95 5.89 5.08 -30.11
N HIS A 96 4.93 4.22 -29.78
CA HIS A 96 3.61 4.63 -29.30
C HIS A 96 3.54 4.84 -27.77
N ALA A 97 4.62 4.56 -27.03
CA ALA A 97 4.68 4.75 -25.58
C ALA A 97 4.31 6.20 -25.22
N VAL A 98 3.42 6.36 -24.24
CA VAL A 98 2.86 7.67 -23.91
C VAL A 98 3.91 8.65 -23.37
N SER A 99 4.95 8.18 -22.67
CA SER A 99 6.06 9.02 -22.19
C SER A 99 6.85 9.71 -23.31
N LEU A 100 6.73 9.25 -24.57
CA LEU A 100 7.40 9.86 -25.72
C LEU A 100 6.57 10.96 -26.40
N LYS A 101 5.39 11.29 -25.85
CA LYS A 101 4.45 12.25 -26.42
C LYS A 101 4.57 13.62 -25.76
N THR A 102 4.00 14.63 -26.42
CA THR A 102 3.88 15.98 -25.84
C THR A 102 2.89 16.01 -24.67
N PRO A 103 3.03 16.94 -23.71
CA PRO A 103 2.07 17.09 -22.60
C PRO A 103 0.61 17.17 -23.05
N GLU A 104 0.32 17.87 -24.14
CA GLU A 104 -1.02 18.03 -24.71
C GLU A 104 -1.57 16.70 -25.23
N GLU A 105 -0.75 15.91 -25.93
CA GLU A 105 -1.12 14.58 -26.41
C GLU A 105 -1.36 13.61 -25.24
N ILE A 106 -0.49 13.63 -24.23
CA ILE A 106 -0.63 12.80 -23.02
C ILE A 106 -1.96 13.12 -22.33
N MET A 107 -2.26 14.42 -22.14
CA MET A 107 -3.51 14.88 -21.55
C MET A 107 -4.73 14.50 -22.41
N ALA A 108 -4.62 14.58 -23.73
CA ALA A 108 -5.69 14.17 -24.64
C ALA A 108 -5.96 12.65 -24.57
N ILE A 109 -4.92 11.82 -24.43
CA ILE A 109 -5.06 10.38 -24.22
C ILE A 109 -5.71 10.10 -22.87
N TYR A 110 -5.28 10.77 -21.81
CA TYR A 110 -5.86 10.65 -20.48
C TYR A 110 -7.37 10.98 -20.49
N LYS A 111 -7.75 12.14 -21.05
CA LYS A 111 -9.15 12.61 -21.14
C LYS A 111 -10.03 11.70 -22.00
N ARG A 112 -9.48 11.11 -23.07
CA ARG A 112 -10.22 10.13 -23.90
C ARG A 112 -10.64 8.90 -23.10
N GLY A 113 -9.79 8.50 -22.15
CA GLY A 113 -10.01 7.36 -21.28
C GLY A 113 -9.99 6.00 -21.99
N ALA A 114 -10.03 4.91 -21.21
CA ALA A 114 -10.28 3.58 -21.74
C ALA A 114 -11.72 3.48 -22.28
N ALA A 115 -11.92 2.74 -23.38
CA ALA A 115 -13.25 2.52 -23.95
C ALA A 115 -14.26 2.05 -22.87
N GLY A 116 -15.32 2.83 -22.64
CA GLY A 116 -16.34 2.55 -21.63
C GLY A 116 -16.06 3.08 -20.22
N ARG A 117 -14.99 3.86 -20.00
CA ARG A 117 -14.77 4.62 -18.76
C ARG A 117 -14.81 6.12 -19.04
N THR A 118 -15.77 6.82 -18.45
CA THR A 118 -15.66 8.25 -18.18
C THR A 118 -14.81 8.41 -16.92
N TYR A 119 -13.64 9.05 -17.04
CA TYR A 119 -12.87 9.43 -15.86
C TYR A 119 -13.66 10.52 -15.15
N ALA A 120 -14.06 10.25 -13.90
CA ALA A 120 -14.68 11.27 -13.09
C ALA A 120 -13.59 12.28 -12.72
N GLU A 121 -13.58 13.44 -13.39
CA GLU A 121 -12.69 14.57 -13.14
C GLU A 121 -12.61 14.95 -11.64
N ALA A 122 -13.63 14.60 -10.85
CA ALA A 122 -13.73 14.86 -9.42
C ALA A 122 -12.85 13.99 -8.51
N ALA A 123 -12.31 12.84 -8.96
CA ALA A 123 -11.58 11.91 -8.10
C ALA A 123 -10.06 11.82 -8.39
N ASP A 124 -9.61 12.34 -9.53
CA ASP A 124 -8.21 12.29 -9.94
C ASP A 124 -7.65 13.71 -9.99
N ALA A 125 -7.13 14.19 -8.86
CA ALA A 125 -6.46 15.49 -8.82
C ALA A 125 -5.21 15.44 -9.73
N MET A 126 -5.25 16.21 -10.82
CA MET A 126 -4.18 16.32 -11.82
C MET A 126 -3.29 17.54 -11.58
N TYR A 127 -3.71 18.41 -10.67
CA TYR A 127 -3.07 19.68 -10.36
C TYR A 127 -3.48 20.09 -8.94
N PHE A 128 -2.57 20.77 -8.27
CA PHE A 128 -2.86 21.51 -7.06
C PHE A 128 -2.22 22.90 -7.16
N PRO A 129 -2.88 23.96 -6.67
CA PRO A 129 -2.24 25.26 -6.49
C PRO A 129 -0.94 25.11 -5.71
N LYS A 130 0.05 25.98 -5.98
CA LYS A 130 1.28 26.02 -5.19
C LYS A 130 0.90 26.14 -3.70
N PRO A 131 1.27 25.16 -2.86
CA PRO A 131 0.94 25.21 -1.44
C PRO A 131 1.87 26.18 -0.71
N ALA A 132 1.67 26.35 0.60
CA ALA A 132 2.59 27.13 1.43
C ALA A 132 4.01 26.52 1.42
N ASP A 133 5.02 27.36 1.65
CA ASP A 133 6.42 26.93 1.60
C ASP A 133 6.68 25.73 2.53
N GLY A 134 7.42 24.74 2.02
CA GLY A 134 7.72 23.48 2.71
C GLY A 134 6.66 22.39 2.57
N ILE A 135 5.50 22.66 1.97
CA ILE A 135 4.50 21.63 1.64
C ILE A 135 4.75 21.12 0.22
N MET A 136 4.80 19.80 0.04
CA MET A 136 5.05 19.17 -1.26
C MET A 136 3.75 18.71 -1.91
N ARG A 137 3.57 18.96 -3.20
CA ARG A 137 2.65 18.22 -4.06
C ARG A 137 3.31 16.91 -4.44
N ILE A 138 2.64 15.80 -4.18
CA ILE A 138 3.24 14.48 -4.30
C ILE A 138 2.47 13.63 -5.32
N VAL A 139 3.18 13.12 -6.31
CA VAL A 139 2.71 11.99 -7.13
C VAL A 139 3.17 10.68 -6.51
N GLY A 140 2.45 9.59 -6.73
CA GLY A 140 2.90 8.32 -6.19
C GLY A 140 2.29 7.09 -6.82
N THR A 141 3.08 6.03 -6.86
CA THR A 141 2.58 4.69 -7.10
C THR A 141 2.67 3.87 -5.83
N GLY A 142 1.99 2.73 -5.82
CA GLY A 142 2.18 1.78 -4.75
C GLY A 142 1.07 0.76 -4.62
N HIS A 143 1.23 -0.06 -3.61
CA HIS A 143 0.41 -1.23 -3.36
C HIS A 143 -0.02 -1.32 -1.91
N SER A 144 -0.48 -2.50 -1.49
CA SER A 144 -1.04 -2.70 -0.16
C SER A 144 -0.06 -2.46 1.00
N PHE A 145 1.24 -2.32 0.71
CA PHE A 145 2.28 -1.99 1.70
C PHE A 145 2.63 -0.49 1.70
N THR A 146 2.14 0.30 0.75
CA THR A 146 2.24 1.78 0.80
C THR A 146 0.91 2.42 1.15
N ALA A 147 -0.18 1.69 0.90
CA ALA A 147 -1.54 2.15 1.10
C ALA A 147 -1.84 2.62 2.52
N PRO A 148 -1.32 2.02 3.61
CA PRO A 148 -1.60 2.52 4.94
C PRO A 148 -0.99 3.91 5.16
N GLY A 149 0.28 4.12 4.83
CA GLY A 149 0.92 5.45 4.83
C GLY A 149 0.16 6.51 4.02
N TYR A 150 -0.22 6.18 2.78
CA TYR A 150 -1.04 7.10 1.95
C TYR A 150 -2.41 7.43 2.54
N ARG A 151 -3.03 6.51 3.30
CA ARG A 151 -4.36 6.72 3.89
C ARG A 151 -4.30 7.54 5.17
N THR A 152 -3.21 7.43 5.93
CA THR A 152 -3.07 8.11 7.23
C THR A 152 -2.42 9.49 7.08
N LEU A 153 -1.53 9.68 6.11
CA LEU A 153 -0.82 10.94 5.88
C LEU A 153 -1.75 12.17 5.83
N PRO A 154 -2.87 12.20 5.08
CA PRO A 154 -3.74 13.38 5.04
C PRO A 154 -4.37 13.75 6.39
N ALA A 155 -4.64 12.77 7.26
CA ALA A 155 -5.16 13.06 8.59
C ALA A 155 -4.06 13.66 9.48
N ILE A 156 -2.84 13.14 9.36
CA ILE A 156 -1.66 13.59 10.11
C ILE A 156 -1.28 15.02 9.69
N THR A 157 -1.17 15.30 8.40
CA THR A 157 -0.83 16.65 7.92
C THR A 157 -1.90 17.67 8.28
N ARG A 158 -3.18 17.30 8.25
CA ARG A 158 -4.27 18.22 8.66
C ARG A 158 -4.15 18.60 10.13
N ALA A 159 -3.79 17.65 10.99
CA ALA A 159 -3.50 17.94 12.39
C ALA A 159 -2.21 18.77 12.55
N ALA A 160 -1.24 18.61 11.65
CA ALA A 160 -0.06 19.47 11.56
C ALA A 160 -0.33 20.86 10.93
N GLY A 161 -1.57 21.13 10.51
CA GLY A 161 -2.00 22.45 10.04
C GLY A 161 -2.11 22.61 8.51
N PHE A 162 -2.02 21.54 7.71
CA PHE A 162 -2.14 21.65 6.25
C PHE A 162 -2.74 20.42 5.56
N GLU A 163 -3.35 20.64 4.39
CA GLU A 163 -3.83 19.55 3.53
C GLU A 163 -2.70 19.03 2.65
N GLN A 164 -2.52 17.70 2.61
CA GLN A 164 -1.53 17.06 1.74
C GLN A 164 -2.06 16.99 0.29
N PRO A 165 -1.39 17.63 -0.69
CA PRO A 165 -1.71 17.46 -2.10
C PRO A 165 -1.13 16.12 -2.61
N LEU A 166 -1.99 15.14 -2.92
CA LEU A 166 -1.59 13.81 -3.44
C LEU A 166 -2.28 13.50 -4.78
N SER A 167 -1.52 12.99 -5.75
CA SER A 167 -2.06 12.27 -6.91
C SER A 167 -1.47 10.88 -7.02
N LEU A 168 -2.30 9.87 -6.77
CA LEU A 168 -1.84 8.48 -6.63
C LEU A 168 -2.38 7.59 -7.74
N HIS A 169 -1.53 6.73 -8.29
CA HIS A 169 -1.94 5.62 -9.13
C HIS A 169 -1.52 4.31 -8.47
N ASN A 170 -2.45 3.76 -7.68
CA ASN A 170 -2.21 2.57 -6.85
C ASN A 170 -2.81 1.29 -7.47
N GLY A 171 -2.37 0.13 -6.99
CA GLY A 171 -2.89 -1.18 -7.37
C GLY A 171 -2.61 -2.24 -6.30
N GLY A 172 -3.31 -3.38 -6.32
CA GLY A 172 -3.04 -4.48 -5.39
C GLY A 172 -1.82 -5.31 -5.81
N GLY A 173 -0.91 -5.61 -4.87
CA GLY A 173 0.29 -6.41 -5.13
C GLY A 173 1.12 -5.88 -6.30
N ARG A 174 1.50 -6.74 -7.24
CA ARG A 174 2.28 -6.37 -8.46
C ARG A 174 1.65 -5.19 -9.21
N THR A 175 0.32 -5.06 -9.21
CA THR A 175 -0.35 -4.04 -10.03
C THR A 175 -0.14 -2.61 -9.54
N GLY A 176 0.48 -2.45 -8.36
CA GLY A 176 0.93 -1.17 -7.82
C GLY A 176 2.44 -0.94 -7.91
N SER A 177 3.22 -1.87 -8.47
CA SER A 177 4.67 -1.74 -8.54
C SER A 177 5.10 -0.67 -9.54
N VAL A 178 6.30 -0.13 -9.34
CA VAL A 178 6.91 0.91 -10.17
C VAL A 178 6.91 0.52 -11.65
N ARG A 179 7.36 -0.71 -11.94
CA ARG A 179 7.35 -1.29 -13.30
C ARG A 179 5.96 -1.38 -13.89
N TYR A 180 5.03 -2.01 -13.17
CA TYR A 180 3.68 -2.26 -13.68
C TYR A 180 2.96 -0.95 -14.00
N LYS A 181 3.11 0.06 -13.14
CA LYS A 181 2.53 1.38 -13.39
C LYS A 181 3.19 2.08 -14.56
N TRP A 182 4.51 1.99 -14.73
CA TRP A 182 5.17 2.52 -15.93
C TRP A 182 4.61 1.90 -17.21
N GLU A 183 4.51 0.57 -17.27
CA GLU A 183 3.98 -0.16 -18.43
C GLU A 183 2.52 0.21 -18.72
N GLN A 184 1.71 0.32 -17.67
CA GLN A 184 0.30 0.67 -17.73
C GLN A 184 0.09 2.11 -18.21
N GLU A 185 0.86 3.06 -17.68
CA GLU A 185 0.80 4.47 -18.05
C GLU A 185 1.19 4.68 -19.52
N ASN A 186 2.22 3.95 -19.96
CA ASN A 186 2.72 4.02 -21.32
C ASN A 186 1.88 3.24 -22.34
N GLY A 187 1.06 2.29 -21.90
CA GLY A 187 0.31 1.42 -22.81
C GLY A 187 1.21 0.52 -23.63
N ILE A 188 2.24 -0.06 -23.00
CA ILE A 188 3.24 -0.92 -23.64
C ILE A 188 3.21 -2.33 -23.03
N PHE A 189 3.80 -3.31 -23.74
CA PHE A 189 3.92 -4.70 -23.30
C PHE A 189 2.56 -5.33 -22.97
N GLU A 190 2.29 -5.70 -21.71
CA GLU A 190 0.99 -6.28 -21.34
C GLU A 190 -0.19 -5.30 -21.51
N PHE A 191 0.11 -4.01 -21.74
CA PHE A 191 -0.86 -2.94 -22.01
C PHE A 191 -0.77 -2.38 -23.43
N ASP A 192 -0.12 -3.07 -24.37
CA ASP A 192 0.10 -2.58 -25.74
C ASP A 192 -1.17 -1.94 -26.36
N GLY A 193 -1.06 -0.66 -26.72
CA GLY A 193 -2.14 0.14 -27.30
C GLY A 193 -3.28 0.53 -26.34
N LYS A 194 -3.13 0.28 -25.04
CA LYS A 194 -4.16 0.52 -24.00
C LYS A 194 -3.60 1.29 -22.80
N PRO A 195 -3.07 2.51 -23.01
CA PRO A 195 -2.47 3.29 -21.93
C PRO A 195 -3.50 3.77 -20.90
N LEU A 196 -3.01 3.99 -19.68
CA LEU A 196 -3.71 4.68 -18.60
C LEU A 196 -2.78 5.74 -17.99
N PRO A 197 -2.56 6.87 -18.67
CA PRO A 197 -1.48 7.80 -18.35
C PRO A 197 -1.91 8.82 -17.28
N LYS A 198 -2.30 8.35 -16.10
CA LYS A 198 -2.73 9.22 -15.00
C LYS A 198 -1.58 10.08 -14.47
N LEU A 199 -0.49 9.46 -14.03
CA LEU A 199 0.65 10.20 -13.48
C LEU A 199 1.47 10.87 -14.57
N LEU A 200 1.62 10.26 -15.75
CA LEU A 200 2.30 10.92 -16.87
C LEU A 200 1.60 12.24 -17.24
N ALA A 201 0.26 12.24 -17.29
CA ALA A 201 -0.50 13.46 -17.55
C ALA A 201 -0.38 14.48 -16.41
N ALA A 202 -0.32 14.05 -15.15
CA ALA A 202 -0.16 14.94 -14.00
C ALA A 202 1.23 15.60 -13.99
N ILE A 203 2.28 14.79 -14.14
CA ILE A 203 3.68 15.22 -14.10
C ILE A 203 3.99 16.18 -15.26
N SER A 204 3.49 15.91 -16.47
CA SER A 204 3.82 16.74 -17.63
C SER A 204 3.00 18.03 -17.76
N ASN A 205 1.92 18.21 -16.98
CA ASN A 205 0.99 19.34 -17.11
C ASN A 205 0.85 20.18 -15.82
N ALA A 206 1.58 19.85 -14.76
CA ALA A 206 1.55 20.57 -13.50
C ALA A 206 2.90 20.43 -12.78
N GLU A 207 3.15 21.35 -11.84
CA GLU A 207 4.33 21.27 -10.98
C GLU A 207 4.11 20.30 -9.82
N TRP A 208 5.14 19.53 -9.51
CA TRP A 208 5.18 18.56 -8.42
C TRP A 208 6.55 18.56 -7.75
N GLU A 209 6.58 18.48 -6.42
CA GLU A 209 7.83 18.53 -5.64
C GLU A 209 8.38 17.13 -5.33
N ALA A 210 7.54 16.09 -5.34
CA ALA A 210 8.00 14.76 -4.99
C ALA A 210 7.26 13.61 -5.68
N MET A 211 7.96 12.48 -5.79
CA MET A 211 7.38 11.19 -6.16
C MET A 211 7.68 10.13 -5.10
N ILE A 212 6.65 9.36 -4.71
CA ILE A 212 6.78 8.22 -3.78
C ILE A 212 6.53 6.90 -4.51
N TRP A 213 7.36 5.88 -4.23
CA TRP A 213 7.21 4.54 -4.76
C TRP A 213 7.19 3.45 -3.68
N GLY A 214 6.31 2.47 -3.87
CA GLY A 214 6.37 1.16 -3.22
C GLY A 214 7.23 0.18 -3.99
N PRO A 215 8.33 -0.35 -3.42
CA PRO A 215 9.14 -1.36 -4.09
C PRO A 215 8.41 -2.69 -4.12
N TYR A 216 8.69 -3.47 -5.15
CA TYR A 216 8.15 -4.79 -5.34
C TYR A 216 9.26 -5.82 -5.60
N GLY A 217 8.89 -7.10 -5.54
CA GLY A 217 9.83 -8.20 -5.79
C GLY A 217 10.37 -8.15 -7.23
N GLY A 218 11.71 -8.16 -7.37
CA GLY A 218 12.39 -8.17 -8.67
C GLY A 218 12.55 -6.78 -9.33
N ASP A 219 12.39 -5.70 -8.56
CA ASP A 219 12.64 -4.35 -9.05
C ASP A 219 14.10 -4.14 -9.49
N ARG A 220 14.28 -3.29 -10.51
CA ARG A 220 15.54 -2.95 -11.14
C ARG A 220 15.66 -1.43 -11.20
N ALA A 221 16.88 -0.91 -11.15
CA ALA A 221 17.12 0.55 -11.23
C ALA A 221 16.42 1.19 -12.44
N LYS A 222 16.48 0.55 -13.63
CA LYS A 222 15.83 1.03 -14.86
C LYS A 222 14.33 1.33 -14.71
N PHE A 223 13.62 0.62 -13.83
CA PHE A 223 12.20 0.85 -13.60
C PHE A 223 11.96 2.20 -12.94
N TYR A 224 12.84 2.62 -12.03
CA TYR A 224 12.77 3.90 -11.36
C TYR A 224 13.36 5.01 -12.22
N THR A 225 14.51 4.78 -12.88
CA THR A 225 15.15 5.83 -13.69
C THR A 225 14.25 6.27 -14.84
N SER A 226 13.44 5.38 -15.42
CA SER A 226 12.45 5.79 -16.43
C SER A 226 11.43 6.81 -15.87
N TRP A 227 10.98 6.64 -14.63
CA TRP A 227 10.14 7.63 -13.96
C TRP A 227 10.90 8.91 -13.61
N ILE A 228 12.12 8.79 -13.08
CA ILE A 228 12.98 9.93 -12.73
C ILE A 228 13.24 10.79 -13.96
N ASP A 229 13.66 10.20 -15.08
CA ASP A 229 13.96 10.92 -16.32
C ASP A 229 12.73 11.71 -16.81
N PHE A 230 11.54 11.10 -16.74
CA PHE A 230 10.29 11.76 -17.11
C PHE A 230 9.92 12.87 -16.12
N CYS A 231 10.12 12.66 -14.82
CA CYS A 231 9.88 13.67 -13.80
C CYS A 231 10.83 14.87 -13.98
N GLU A 232 12.14 14.65 -14.10
CA GLU A 232 13.14 15.71 -14.28
C GLU A 232 12.93 16.51 -15.57
N GLN A 233 12.40 15.89 -16.62
CA GLN A 233 12.07 16.59 -17.86
C GLN A 233 11.04 17.72 -17.65
N TYR A 234 10.07 17.54 -16.75
CA TYR A 234 8.96 18.48 -16.54
C TYR A 234 8.99 19.19 -15.18
N ASN A 235 9.68 18.62 -14.20
CA ASN A 235 9.77 19.06 -12.81
C ASN A 235 11.21 18.86 -12.31
N PRO A 236 12.17 19.66 -12.81
CA PRO A 236 13.58 19.51 -12.45
C PRO A 236 13.80 19.74 -10.95
N GLY A 237 14.60 18.88 -10.32
CA GLY A 237 14.89 18.94 -8.88
C GLY A 237 13.81 18.32 -7.99
N MET A 238 12.96 17.44 -8.54
CA MET A 238 11.97 16.69 -7.78
C MET A 238 12.65 15.76 -6.77
N LYS A 239 12.03 15.56 -5.60
CA LYS A 239 12.48 14.60 -4.59
C LYS A 239 11.85 13.23 -4.79
N TYR A 240 12.62 12.18 -4.64
CA TYR A 240 12.17 10.81 -4.86
C TYR A 240 12.30 9.98 -3.60
N PHE A 241 11.20 9.36 -3.20
CA PHE A 241 11.11 8.63 -1.94
C PHE A 241 10.74 7.17 -2.19
N LEU A 242 11.59 6.25 -1.71
CA LEU A 242 11.34 4.82 -1.73
C LEU A 242 10.96 4.37 -0.33
N ILE A 243 9.80 3.72 -0.18
CA ILE A 243 9.50 3.00 1.06
C ILE A 243 10.32 1.72 1.08
N ASP A 244 10.96 1.37 2.19
CA ASP A 244 11.79 0.17 2.31
C ASP A 244 11.03 -1.09 2.79
N THR A 245 9.75 -0.95 3.19
CA THR A 245 8.85 -2.00 3.70
C THR A 245 9.34 -2.72 4.95
N TRP A 246 8.50 -3.52 5.61
CA TRP A 246 8.79 -4.12 6.92
C TRP A 246 8.98 -5.64 6.88
N PRO A 247 9.60 -6.25 7.93
CA PRO A 247 9.91 -7.68 8.05
C PRO A 247 8.67 -8.61 8.06
N ALA A 248 7.99 -8.70 6.92
CA ALA A 248 6.85 -9.57 6.68
C ALA A 248 7.23 -11.06 6.76
N PRO A 249 6.28 -11.98 7.00
CA PRO A 249 6.56 -13.42 7.11
C PRO A 249 7.39 -13.98 5.94
N GLY A 250 7.13 -13.51 4.71
CA GLY A 250 7.91 -13.91 3.53
C GLY A 250 9.38 -13.48 3.58
N GLN A 251 9.67 -12.30 4.11
CA GLN A 251 11.04 -11.80 4.27
C GLN A 251 11.77 -12.55 5.38
N VAL A 252 11.08 -12.88 6.48
CA VAL A 252 11.63 -13.74 7.54
C VAL A 252 12.05 -15.09 6.98
N ARG A 253 11.16 -15.76 6.24
CA ARG A 253 11.47 -17.05 5.63
C ARG A 253 12.65 -16.97 4.67
N MET A 254 12.75 -15.89 3.89
CA MET A 254 13.86 -15.67 2.96
C MET A 254 15.19 -15.46 3.69
N ALA A 255 15.24 -14.56 4.67
CA ALA A 255 16.46 -14.21 5.39
C ALA A 255 17.04 -15.37 6.22
N PHE A 256 16.19 -16.31 6.64
CA PHE A 256 16.58 -17.47 7.44
C PHE A 256 16.48 -18.80 6.68
N ASN A 257 16.25 -18.77 5.37
CA ASN A 257 16.09 -19.95 4.52
C ASN A 257 15.07 -20.98 5.07
N LEU A 258 13.94 -20.50 5.59
CA LEU A 258 12.90 -21.33 6.19
C LEU A 258 11.88 -21.77 5.14
N LYS A 259 11.47 -23.04 5.19
CA LYS A 259 10.43 -23.60 4.30
C LYS A 259 9.01 -23.22 4.73
N ALA A 260 8.83 -22.87 6.00
CA ALA A 260 7.55 -22.49 6.61
C ALA A 260 7.79 -21.34 7.61
N ASN A 261 6.70 -20.79 8.16
CA ASN A 261 6.82 -19.85 9.28
C ASN A 261 7.45 -20.53 10.49
N PRO A 262 8.15 -19.78 11.36
CA PRO A 262 8.48 -20.26 12.69
C PRO A 262 7.22 -20.78 13.41
N GLU A 263 7.38 -21.84 14.20
CA GLU A 263 6.26 -22.47 14.93
C GLU A 263 5.73 -21.59 16.07
N SER A 264 6.55 -20.67 16.58
CA SER A 264 6.26 -19.84 17.74
C SER A 264 6.84 -18.43 17.57
N GLU A 265 6.19 -17.44 18.20
CA GLU A 265 6.68 -16.07 18.25
C GLU A 265 7.96 -15.93 19.09
N THR A 266 8.30 -16.92 19.92
CA THR A 266 9.58 -16.96 20.66
C THR A 266 10.81 -17.03 19.75
N PHE A 267 10.64 -17.37 18.47
CA PHE A 267 11.69 -17.25 17.46
C PHE A 267 12.17 -15.80 17.30
N PHE A 268 11.29 -14.81 17.48
CA PHE A 268 11.59 -13.42 17.18
C PHE A 268 12.20 -12.72 18.39
N THR A 269 13.53 -12.72 18.44
CA THR A 269 14.32 -11.91 19.39
C THR A 269 14.78 -10.61 18.75
N GLU A 270 15.30 -9.68 19.55
CA GLU A 270 15.91 -8.44 19.00
C GLU A 270 17.03 -8.75 18.00
N ALA A 271 17.87 -9.75 18.28
CA ALA A 271 18.95 -10.17 17.39
C ALA A 271 18.45 -10.71 16.04
N ILE A 272 17.28 -11.35 16.02
CA ILE A 272 16.64 -11.80 14.78
C ILE A 272 16.18 -10.60 13.96
N TYR A 273 15.62 -9.59 14.62
CA TYR A 273 15.23 -8.33 13.98
C TYR A 273 16.43 -7.53 13.48
N ASP A 274 17.54 -7.48 14.22
CA ASP A 274 18.79 -6.87 13.75
C ASP A 274 19.28 -7.51 12.45
N LYS A 275 19.28 -8.85 12.40
CA LYS A 275 19.70 -9.57 11.20
C LYS A 275 18.78 -9.30 10.00
N LEU A 276 17.47 -9.18 10.23
CA LEU A 276 16.52 -8.81 9.17
C LEU A 276 16.81 -7.41 8.62
N SER A 277 17.10 -6.45 9.51
CA SER A 277 17.44 -5.08 9.11
C SER A 277 18.74 -5.01 8.31
N VAL A 278 19.78 -5.77 8.67
CA VAL A 278 21.03 -5.82 7.88
C VAL A 278 20.76 -6.24 6.43
N HIS A 279 19.94 -7.27 6.22
CA HIS A 279 19.59 -7.74 4.87
C HIS A 279 18.78 -6.70 4.08
N ALA A 280 17.81 -6.04 4.71
CA ALA A 280 17.00 -5.01 4.07
C ALA A 280 17.85 -3.78 3.71
N ASN A 281 18.63 -3.27 4.66
CA ASN A 281 19.45 -2.08 4.49
C ASN A 281 20.47 -2.23 3.36
N ALA A 282 21.14 -3.39 3.27
CA ALA A 282 22.09 -3.65 2.20
C ALA A 282 21.44 -3.59 0.82
N ARG A 283 20.27 -4.25 0.66
CA ARG A 283 19.52 -4.26 -0.60
C ARG A 283 19.09 -2.85 -1.04
N PHE A 284 18.57 -2.04 -0.12
CA PHE A 284 18.13 -0.68 -0.46
C PHE A 284 19.31 0.27 -0.65
N ALA A 285 20.41 0.10 0.09
CA ALA A 285 21.62 0.90 -0.11
C ALA A 285 22.18 0.75 -1.53
N ASP A 286 22.24 -0.48 -2.06
CA ASP A 286 22.71 -0.73 -3.43
C ASP A 286 21.78 -0.11 -4.48
N LEU A 287 20.46 -0.25 -4.29
CA LEU A 287 19.48 0.37 -5.19
C LEU A 287 19.58 1.90 -5.16
N VAL A 288 19.58 2.52 -3.98
CA VAL A 288 19.70 3.98 -3.82
C VAL A 288 21.00 4.49 -4.40
N LYS A 289 22.12 3.79 -4.15
CA LYS A 289 23.42 4.13 -4.75
C LYS A 289 23.33 4.18 -6.27
N THR A 290 22.71 3.16 -6.89
CA THR A 290 22.55 3.09 -8.34
C THR A 290 21.65 4.21 -8.87
N LEU A 291 20.53 4.49 -8.19
CA LEU A 291 19.63 5.57 -8.59
C LEU A 291 20.25 6.96 -8.44
N ARG A 292 21.18 7.12 -7.49
CA ARG A 292 21.91 8.37 -7.28
C ARG A 292 22.92 8.70 -8.38
N GLU A 293 23.18 7.78 -9.31
CA GLU A 293 23.91 8.07 -10.54
C GLU A 293 23.08 8.98 -11.49
N THR A 294 21.74 9.00 -11.34
CA THR A 294 20.85 9.87 -12.12
C THR A 294 20.53 11.19 -11.40
N THR A 295 20.29 11.16 -10.09
CA THR A 295 19.97 12.36 -9.28
C THR A 295 20.32 12.15 -7.81
N ASN A 296 20.80 13.18 -7.11
CA ASN A 296 21.11 13.06 -5.68
C ASN A 296 19.86 13.03 -4.78
N GLU A 297 18.69 13.39 -5.31
CA GLU A 297 17.42 13.56 -4.57
C GLU A 297 16.68 12.24 -4.33
N ILE A 298 17.40 11.15 -4.03
CA ILE A 298 16.83 9.83 -3.71
C ILE A 298 16.90 9.58 -2.21
N TYR A 299 15.75 9.33 -1.58
CA TYR A 299 15.59 9.15 -0.14
C TYR A 299 14.78 7.88 0.19
N ILE A 300 14.98 7.36 1.40
CA ILE A 300 14.23 6.23 1.95
C ILE A 300 13.21 6.73 2.97
N ILE A 301 11.97 6.27 2.86
CA ILE A 301 10.98 6.32 3.95
C ILE A 301 11.19 5.04 4.79
N PRO A 302 11.81 5.13 5.99
CA PRO A 302 12.37 3.98 6.71
C PRO A 302 11.33 3.21 7.52
N THR A 303 10.30 2.73 6.83
CA THR A 303 9.23 1.89 7.40
C THR A 303 9.76 0.57 7.95
N HIS A 304 10.84 0.02 7.39
CA HIS A 304 11.50 -1.18 7.87
C HIS A 304 12.02 -0.97 9.28
N ALA A 305 12.80 0.11 9.46
CA ALA A 305 13.41 0.46 10.74
C ALA A 305 12.33 0.71 11.80
N ALA A 306 11.29 1.47 11.45
CA ALA A 306 10.19 1.76 12.37
C ALA A 306 9.43 0.51 12.82
N MET A 307 9.06 -0.38 11.90
CA MET A 307 8.35 -1.61 12.25
C MET A 307 9.25 -2.62 12.99
N THR A 308 10.55 -2.59 12.71
CA THR A 308 11.55 -3.39 13.46
C THR A 308 11.67 -2.88 14.89
N GLU A 309 11.81 -1.58 15.11
CA GLU A 309 11.84 -0.99 16.44
C GLU A 309 10.54 -1.27 17.20
N ALA A 310 9.37 -1.15 16.56
CA ALA A 310 8.11 -1.54 17.18
C ALA A 310 8.10 -3.02 17.60
N ALA A 311 8.61 -3.92 16.75
CA ALA A 311 8.69 -5.33 17.08
C ALA A 311 9.65 -5.62 18.25
N LYS A 312 10.78 -4.90 18.33
CA LYS A 312 11.70 -4.99 19.47
C LYS A 312 11.05 -4.47 20.75
N ARG A 313 10.35 -3.33 20.71
CA ARG A 313 9.55 -2.82 21.84
C ARG A 313 8.50 -3.83 22.29
N PHE A 314 7.85 -4.52 21.36
CA PHE A 314 6.94 -5.61 21.72
C PHE A 314 7.66 -6.74 22.48
N VAL A 315 8.83 -7.19 22.00
CA VAL A 315 9.65 -8.21 22.67
C VAL A 315 10.05 -7.78 24.09
N ARG A 316 10.28 -6.48 24.31
CA ARG A 316 10.56 -5.89 25.63
C ARG A 316 9.31 -5.67 26.51
N GLY A 317 8.11 -5.88 25.98
CA GLY A 317 6.85 -5.65 26.70
C GLY A 317 6.41 -4.18 26.76
N GLU A 318 6.92 -3.34 25.85
CA GLU A 318 6.76 -1.88 25.86
C GLU A 318 5.65 -1.38 24.92
N LEU A 319 4.85 -2.26 24.32
CA LEU A 319 3.72 -1.88 23.46
C LEU A 319 2.37 -2.20 24.15
N PRO A 320 1.79 -1.27 24.93
CA PRO A 320 0.55 -1.52 25.66
C PRO A 320 -0.60 -1.87 24.72
N GLY A 321 -1.37 -2.89 25.06
CA GLY A 321 -2.55 -3.33 24.29
C GLY A 321 -2.25 -4.16 23.03
N VAL A 322 -0.99 -4.27 22.62
CA VAL A 322 -0.54 -5.18 21.55
C VAL A 322 -0.35 -6.58 22.12
N GLU A 323 -0.80 -7.61 21.40
CA GLU A 323 -0.88 -8.99 21.92
C GLU A 323 0.08 -9.96 21.23
N GLY A 324 0.62 -9.62 20.06
CA GLY A 324 1.51 -10.50 19.31
C GLY A 324 2.30 -9.77 18.21
N LEU A 325 3.22 -10.49 17.58
CA LEU A 325 3.97 -10.01 16.43
C LEU A 325 3.23 -10.36 15.14
N TYR A 326 3.03 -11.66 14.87
CA TYR A 326 2.46 -12.17 13.65
C TYR A 326 1.19 -12.96 13.97
N LYS A 327 0.02 -12.46 13.56
CA LYS A 327 -1.27 -13.15 13.77
C LYS A 327 -1.26 -14.58 13.23
N VAL A 328 -0.54 -14.82 12.16
CA VAL A 328 -0.43 -16.14 11.52
C VAL A 328 0.46 -17.14 12.26
N ILE A 329 1.18 -16.70 13.28
CA ILE A 329 2.03 -17.52 14.16
C ILE A 329 1.39 -17.56 15.55
N GLY A 330 1.19 -16.40 16.20
CA GLY A 330 0.66 -16.30 17.56
C GLY A 330 -0.87 -16.36 17.67
N GLY A 331 -1.60 -16.23 16.57
CA GLY A 331 -3.07 -16.30 16.55
C GLY A 331 -3.80 -15.09 17.17
N LYS A 332 -3.07 -14.06 17.60
CA LYS A 332 -3.63 -12.88 18.27
C LYS A 332 -4.15 -11.86 17.26
N GLU A 333 -5.28 -11.22 17.58
CA GLU A 333 -5.90 -10.24 16.69
C GLU A 333 -5.14 -8.91 16.70
N ARG A 334 -4.62 -8.50 17.87
CA ARG A 334 -3.85 -7.27 18.05
C ARG A 334 -2.36 -7.51 17.81
N SER A 335 -2.03 -8.11 16.67
CA SER A 335 -0.66 -8.35 16.25
C SER A 335 -0.12 -7.26 15.33
N LEU A 336 1.19 -7.05 15.28
CA LEU A 336 1.85 -6.11 14.34
C LEU A 336 1.56 -6.44 12.87
N TRP A 337 1.55 -7.73 12.52
CA TRP A 337 1.25 -8.21 11.17
C TRP A 337 -0.01 -9.08 11.15
N ALA A 338 -0.95 -8.71 10.28
CA ALA A 338 -2.30 -9.26 10.23
C ALA A 338 -2.42 -10.59 9.50
N ASP A 339 -1.53 -10.88 8.55
CA ASP A 339 -1.70 -12.02 7.65
C ASP A 339 -0.41 -12.63 7.10
N GLN A 340 -0.55 -13.66 6.25
CA GLN A 340 0.56 -14.42 5.67
C GLN A 340 1.40 -13.60 4.68
N ILE A 341 0.82 -12.53 4.12
CA ILE A 341 1.49 -11.64 3.18
C ILE A 341 2.36 -10.66 3.99
N GLY A 342 1.88 -10.25 5.16
CA GLY A 342 2.53 -9.30 6.05
C GLY A 342 1.89 -7.93 6.03
N HIS A 343 0.59 -7.82 5.73
CA HIS A 343 -0.11 -6.54 5.92
C HIS A 343 -0.07 -6.12 7.41
N LEU A 344 -0.05 -4.81 7.65
CA LEU A 344 -0.08 -4.26 9.01
C LEU A 344 -1.36 -4.67 9.75
N GLY A 345 -1.19 -4.98 11.03
CA GLY A 345 -2.28 -5.18 11.96
C GLY A 345 -3.06 -3.91 12.28
N PRO A 346 -4.17 -4.03 13.00
CA PRO A 346 -5.00 -2.88 13.37
C PRO A 346 -4.16 -1.78 14.03
N GLY A 347 -4.23 -0.54 13.53
CA GLY A 347 -3.59 0.62 14.14
C GLY A 347 -2.14 0.89 13.74
N PHE A 348 -1.41 -0.11 13.26
CA PHE A 348 -0.02 0.07 12.81
C PHE A 348 0.10 0.91 11.53
N ASP A 349 -1.01 1.12 10.81
CA ASP A 349 -1.09 2.09 9.71
C ASP A 349 -0.78 3.53 10.16
N ARG A 350 -0.98 3.85 11.44
CA ARG A 350 -0.59 5.14 12.02
C ARG A 350 0.92 5.29 12.10
N LEU A 351 1.61 4.26 12.58
CA LEU A 351 3.08 4.26 12.64
C LEU A 351 3.68 4.48 11.25
N GLU A 352 3.17 3.78 10.23
CA GLU A 352 3.61 4.02 8.84
C GLU A 352 3.35 5.47 8.40
N GLY A 353 2.15 6.00 8.67
CA GLY A 353 1.82 7.40 8.36
C GLY A 353 2.73 8.42 9.04
N TYR A 354 3.11 8.17 10.29
CA TYR A 354 4.04 9.02 11.03
C TYR A 354 5.44 8.99 10.42
N VAL A 355 5.91 7.83 9.96
CA VAL A 355 7.19 7.71 9.25
C VAL A 355 7.15 8.47 7.92
N PHE A 356 6.03 8.40 7.19
CA PHE A 356 5.83 9.20 5.97
C PHE A 356 5.91 10.69 6.28
N TYR A 357 5.13 11.18 7.25
CA TYR A 357 5.14 12.58 7.66
C TYR A 357 6.53 13.05 8.08
N ALA A 358 7.20 12.30 8.96
CA ALA A 358 8.51 12.64 9.49
C ALA A 358 9.58 12.70 8.39
N THR A 359 9.56 11.76 7.45
CA THR A 359 10.53 11.73 6.33
C THR A 359 10.27 12.88 5.35
N LEU A 360 9.01 13.08 4.96
CA LEU A 360 8.66 14.07 3.94
C LEU A 360 8.86 15.51 4.43
N TYR A 361 8.55 15.76 5.71
CA TYR A 361 8.52 17.11 6.26
C TYR A 361 9.62 17.42 7.25
N GLY A 362 10.51 16.45 7.54
CA GLY A 362 11.62 16.65 8.47
C GLY A 362 11.17 17.10 9.85
N LYS A 363 9.99 16.69 10.31
CA LYS A 363 9.40 17.12 11.60
C LYS A 363 8.92 15.93 12.39
N SER A 364 9.23 15.91 13.69
CA SER A 364 8.73 14.89 14.60
C SER A 364 7.20 14.95 14.67
N PRO A 365 6.51 13.81 14.49
CA PRO A 365 5.09 13.70 14.74
C PRO A 365 4.70 13.99 16.20
N GLU A 366 5.65 13.94 17.14
CA GLU A 366 5.45 14.30 18.56
C GLU A 366 5.10 15.79 18.74
N LEU A 367 5.50 16.64 17.79
CA LEU A 367 5.21 18.08 17.81
C LEU A 367 3.77 18.42 17.39
N ILE A 368 3.00 17.44 16.88
CA ILE A 368 1.60 17.66 16.49
C ILE A 368 0.72 17.61 17.74
N SER A 369 0.37 18.79 18.25
CA SER A 369 -0.48 18.96 19.44
C SER A 369 -1.97 18.75 19.16
N ALA A 370 -2.42 18.97 17.92
CA ALA A 370 -3.82 18.81 17.56
C ALA A 370 -4.23 17.31 17.51
N PRO A 371 -5.45 16.97 17.97
CA PRO A 371 -5.95 15.60 17.85
C PRO A 371 -6.03 15.12 16.40
N ILE A 372 -5.44 13.95 16.12
CA ILE A 372 -5.46 13.37 14.78
C ILE A 372 -6.72 12.52 14.60
N LYS A 373 -7.57 12.91 13.64
CA LYS A 373 -8.83 12.21 13.35
C LYS A 373 -8.61 11.13 12.30
N PHE A 374 -8.30 9.92 12.76
CA PHE A 374 -8.25 8.73 11.89
C PHE A 374 -9.65 8.15 11.63
N ASN A 375 -9.87 7.56 10.46
CA ASN A 375 -11.15 6.97 10.07
C ASN A 375 -11.60 5.80 10.95
N LYS A 376 -10.64 5.10 11.56
CA LYS A 376 -10.88 3.99 12.50
C LYS A 376 -9.89 4.11 13.66
N THR A 377 -10.42 3.92 14.87
CA THR A 377 -9.62 3.87 16.10
C THR A 377 -10.02 2.64 16.88
N PRO A 378 -9.29 1.52 16.73
CA PRO A 378 -9.40 0.38 17.64
C PRO A 378 -9.26 0.83 19.10
N GLU A 379 -10.06 0.26 19.99
CA GLU A 379 -10.12 0.65 21.41
C GLU A 379 -8.78 0.54 22.15
N PHE A 380 -7.90 -0.37 21.72
CA PHE A 380 -6.59 -0.57 22.34
C PHE A 380 -5.54 0.49 21.93
N LEU A 381 -5.84 1.33 20.93
CA LEU A 381 -4.96 2.43 20.54
C LEU A 381 -5.17 3.61 21.50
N THR A 382 -4.51 3.52 22.65
CA THR A 382 -4.46 4.57 23.65
C THR A 382 -3.57 5.74 23.21
N ALA A 383 -3.67 6.88 23.89
CA ALA A 383 -2.76 8.00 23.66
C ALA A 383 -1.29 7.62 23.94
N GLU A 384 -1.05 6.74 24.92
CA GLU A 384 0.28 6.21 25.23
C GLU A 384 0.87 5.42 24.06
N LEU A 385 0.12 4.49 23.48
CA LEU A 385 0.58 3.73 22.31
C LEU A 385 0.77 4.62 21.09
N ASP A 386 -0.09 5.63 20.89
CA ASP A 386 0.08 6.61 19.82
C ASP A 386 1.38 7.43 19.98
N ASN A 387 1.70 7.88 21.20
CA ASN A 387 2.95 8.59 21.51
C ASN A 387 4.17 7.71 21.21
N ILE A 388 4.13 6.44 21.60
CA ILE A 388 5.20 5.48 21.27
C ILE A 388 5.38 5.36 19.75
N PHE A 389 4.29 5.33 18.97
CA PHE A 389 4.41 5.28 17.50
C PHE A 389 5.05 6.55 16.92
N ARG A 390 4.78 7.73 17.48
CA ARG A 390 5.39 8.98 17.04
C ARG A 390 6.88 9.02 17.34
N GLU A 391 7.26 8.60 18.54
CA GLU A 391 8.65 8.47 18.97
C GLU A 391 9.43 7.49 18.08
N ILE A 392 8.87 6.29 17.84
CA ILE A 392 9.47 5.29 16.94
C ILE A 392 9.68 5.87 15.55
N ALA A 393 8.66 6.57 15.01
CA ALA A 393 8.74 7.15 13.69
C ALA A 393 9.86 8.20 13.60
N TRP A 394 9.94 9.13 14.56
CA TRP A 394 10.98 10.15 14.57
C TRP A 394 12.37 9.54 14.68
N LYS A 395 12.58 8.67 15.68
CA LYS A 395 13.83 7.93 15.89
C LYS A 395 14.28 7.22 14.60
N SER A 396 13.38 6.47 13.99
CA SER A 396 13.69 5.68 12.79
C SER A 396 14.06 6.56 11.60
N VAL A 397 13.48 7.76 11.49
CA VAL A 397 13.79 8.70 10.42
C VAL A 397 15.15 9.36 10.63
N VAL A 398 15.44 9.89 11.82
CA VAL A 398 16.69 10.63 12.07
C VAL A 398 17.93 9.73 12.19
N GLU A 399 17.74 8.45 12.55
CA GLU A 399 18.83 7.48 12.63
C GLU A 399 19.10 6.76 11.28
N HIS A 400 18.18 6.84 10.32
CA HIS A 400 18.35 6.13 9.04
C HIS A 400 19.22 6.94 8.05
N PRO A 401 20.37 6.40 7.59
CA PRO A 401 21.36 7.18 6.84
C PRO A 401 20.90 7.64 5.45
N LEU A 402 19.80 7.08 4.94
CA LEU A 402 19.24 7.43 3.63
C LEU A 402 17.90 8.17 3.71
N SER A 403 17.43 8.56 4.90
CA SER A 403 16.18 9.32 5.03
C SER A 403 16.28 10.76 4.54
N GLY A 404 17.50 11.33 4.59
CA GLY A 404 17.74 12.75 4.33
C GLY A 404 17.42 13.66 5.52
N VAL A 405 17.06 13.11 6.68
CA VAL A 405 16.70 13.87 7.88
C VAL A 405 17.70 13.54 9.00
N THR A 406 18.23 14.57 9.64
CA THR A 406 19.04 14.46 10.86
C THR A 406 18.53 15.45 11.90
N ASP A 407 18.67 15.16 13.18
CA ASP A 407 18.25 16.04 14.29
C ASP A 407 19.32 16.01 15.38
N LYS A 408 20.37 16.82 15.22
CA LYS A 408 21.53 16.82 16.13
C LYS A 408 21.21 17.49 17.45
N ASN A 409 20.35 18.51 17.44
CA ASN A 409 19.98 19.28 18.63
C ASN A 409 18.81 18.64 19.42
N LYS A 410 18.17 17.60 18.85
CA LYS A 410 17.08 16.82 19.43
C LYS A 410 15.82 17.65 19.69
N ASN A 411 15.55 18.65 18.85
CA ASN A 411 14.38 19.50 18.99
C ASN A 411 13.15 18.99 18.21
N GLY A 412 13.27 17.86 17.50
CA GLY A 412 12.19 17.31 16.70
C GLY A 412 12.03 17.98 15.33
N ILE A 413 13.00 18.79 14.90
CA ILE A 413 13.06 19.44 13.59
C ILE A 413 14.33 18.99 12.89
N GLY A 414 14.21 18.66 11.61
CA GLY A 414 15.36 18.21 10.81
C GLY A 414 16.34 19.37 10.60
N ASP A 415 17.63 19.11 10.81
CA ASP A 415 18.72 20.10 10.68
C ASP A 415 18.75 20.80 9.30
N HIS A 416 18.12 20.22 8.27
CA HIS A 416 18.04 20.79 6.91
C HIS A 416 16.92 21.83 6.74
N LEU A 417 16.11 22.07 7.78
CA LEU A 417 15.05 23.07 7.82
C LEU A 417 15.45 24.32 8.63
N GLU A 418 16.59 24.27 9.31
CA GLU A 418 17.22 25.37 10.05
C GLU A 418 18.37 25.96 9.23
#